data_AF-A0A8J6MK14-F1
#
_entry.id   AF-A0A8J6MK14-F1
#
_cell.length_a   1.000
_cell.length_b   1.000
_cell.length_c   1.000
_cell.angle_alpha   90.00
_cell.angle_beta   90.00
_cell.angle_gamma   90.00
#
_symmetry.space_group_name_H-M   'P 1'
#
loop_
_entity.id
_entity.type
_entity.pdbx_description
1 polymer ?
#
loop_
_entity_poly.entity_id
_entity_poly.type
_entity_poly.pdbx_seq_one_letter_code
_entity_poly.pdbx_strand_id
1 'polypeptide(L)'
;MSNAKSLTIQDYPRIRGMIQIKRQMVLLPSVSLGITLALALTACNFREDKVKADATPAVITATDLHYQNVNDKVIAPYCLGCHAAATSNSGGINLETYAAVEALAPQIQSSAIDARTMPPANAATLPSSAYELLKEWLAAGTPQ
;
A
#
# COMPACT_ATOMS: atom_id res chain seq x y z
N MET A 1 -4.62 -35.75 -30.33
CA MET A 1 -6.06 -35.73 -29.99
C MET A 1 -6.17 -36.06 -28.50
N SER A 2 -6.06 -35.05 -27.64
CA SER A 2 -6.04 -35.23 -26.19
C SER A 2 -7.14 -34.39 -25.57
N ASN A 3 -7.99 -35.07 -24.81
CA ASN A 3 -9.33 -34.70 -24.41
C ASN A 3 -9.26 -33.96 -23.06
N ALA A 4 -9.60 -32.67 -23.02
CA ALA A 4 -9.62 -31.88 -21.80
C ALA A 4 -10.97 -32.06 -21.09
N LYS A 5 -10.94 -32.73 -19.93
CA LYS A 5 -12.11 -32.83 -19.04
C LYS A 5 -12.34 -31.49 -18.35
N SER A 6 -13.52 -30.92 -18.62
CA SER A 6 -14.10 -29.77 -17.95
C SER A 6 -14.34 -30.07 -16.47
N LEU A 7 -13.77 -29.26 -15.58
CA LEU A 7 -14.07 -29.28 -14.15
C LEU A 7 -14.99 -28.10 -13.84
N THR A 8 -16.25 -28.43 -13.53
CA THR A 8 -17.31 -27.49 -13.19
C THR A 8 -17.16 -27.00 -11.75
N ILE A 9 -17.12 -25.67 -11.59
CA ILE A 9 -17.17 -24.97 -10.30
C ILE A 9 -18.64 -24.89 -9.87
N GLN A 10 -19.12 -25.94 -9.21
CA GLN A 10 -20.38 -25.94 -8.48
C GLN A 10 -20.08 -26.52 -7.11
N ASP A 11 -20.13 -25.67 -6.08
CA ASP A 11 -20.36 -25.95 -4.66
C ASP A 11 -19.50 -25.07 -3.76
N TYR A 12 -19.92 -23.81 -3.60
CA TYR A 12 -19.58 -23.04 -2.41
C TYR A 12 -20.86 -22.72 -1.62
N PRO A 13 -20.99 -23.23 -0.38
CA PRO A 13 -22.14 -22.95 0.46
C PRO A 13 -22.14 -21.50 0.95
N ARG A 14 -23.32 -20.89 0.81
CA ARG A 14 -23.70 -19.54 1.20
C ARG A 14 -23.70 -19.41 2.72
N ILE A 15 -22.63 -18.88 3.30
CA ILE A 15 -22.53 -18.64 4.75
C ILE A 15 -23.39 -17.40 5.10
N ARG A 16 -24.66 -17.65 5.42
CA ARG A 16 -25.63 -16.66 5.91
C ARG A 16 -25.43 -16.49 7.42
N GLY A 17 -24.42 -15.74 7.82
CA GLY A 17 -24.19 -15.34 9.21
C GLY A 17 -24.98 -14.07 9.56
N MET A 18 -26.16 -14.25 10.17
CA MET A 18 -26.95 -13.16 10.76
C MET A 18 -26.28 -12.69 12.06
N ILE A 19 -25.56 -11.57 12.01
CA ILE A 19 -25.06 -10.89 13.20
C ILE A 19 -26.18 -9.99 13.75
N GLN A 20 -26.82 -10.48 14.82
CA GLN A 20 -27.78 -9.73 15.64
C GLN A 20 -27.04 -8.66 16.45
N ILE A 21 -27.07 -7.41 15.98
CA ILE A 21 -26.53 -6.27 16.71
C ILE A 21 -27.54 -5.89 17.79
N LYS A 22 -27.30 -6.39 19.01
CA LYS A 22 -28.03 -6.02 20.23
C LYS A 22 -27.82 -4.52 20.48
N ARG A 23 -28.87 -3.72 20.25
CA ARG A 23 -28.96 -2.32 20.72
C ARG A 23 -28.89 -2.32 22.26
N GLN A 24 -27.73 -1.98 22.82
CA GLN A 24 -27.64 -1.63 24.24
C GLN A 24 -27.82 -0.12 24.37
N MET A 25 -29.00 0.22 24.87
CA MET A 25 -29.42 1.56 25.26
C MET A 25 -28.80 1.86 26.63
N VAL A 26 -27.66 2.56 26.64
CA VAL A 26 -27.00 3.01 27.87
C VAL A 26 -27.48 4.42 28.18
N LEU A 27 -28.19 4.54 29.30
CA LEU A 27 -28.63 5.79 29.92
C LEU A 27 -27.41 6.58 30.43
N LEU A 28 -27.31 7.84 30.01
CA LEU A 28 -26.36 8.83 30.51
C LEU A 28 -26.78 9.36 31.89
N PRO A 29 -25.90 9.40 32.89
CA PRO A 29 -26.03 10.33 34.00
C PRO A 29 -25.31 11.65 33.69
N SER A 30 -26.09 12.72 33.70
CA SER A 30 -25.65 14.11 33.75
C SER A 30 -24.80 14.35 34.99
N VAL A 31 -23.49 14.59 34.83
CA VAL A 31 -22.62 15.08 35.90
C VAL A 31 -21.81 16.28 35.38
N SER A 32 -22.32 17.46 35.74
CA SER A 32 -21.59 18.58 36.33
C SER A 32 -20.39 19.18 35.56
N LEU A 33 -20.71 20.29 34.93
CA LEU A 33 -19.90 21.49 34.68
C LEU A 33 -18.92 21.81 35.85
N GLY A 34 -17.60 21.88 35.60
CA GLY A 34 -16.65 22.46 36.57
C GLY A 34 -15.16 22.15 36.40
N ILE A 35 -14.46 23.00 35.63
CA ILE A 35 -13.06 23.47 35.83
C ILE A 35 -11.94 22.39 35.89
N THR A 36 -11.21 22.24 34.78
CA THR A 36 -9.73 22.40 34.74
C THR A 36 -9.27 22.60 33.29
N LEU A 37 -9.11 23.89 32.96
CA LEU A 37 -8.29 24.42 31.89
C LEU A 37 -6.82 23.99 32.09
N ALA A 38 -6.10 23.66 31.00
CA ALA A 38 -4.71 23.18 30.89
C ALA A 38 -4.53 21.68 31.23
N LEU A 39 -4.15 20.76 30.33
CA LEU A 39 -3.11 20.80 29.31
C LEU A 39 -3.63 20.16 28.00
N ALA A 40 -3.85 20.96 26.97
CA ALA A 40 -4.32 20.51 25.66
C ALA A 40 -3.33 20.81 24.51
N LEU A 41 -2.03 20.81 24.79
CA LEU A 41 -1.00 21.05 23.77
C LEU A 41 0.18 20.11 24.00
N THR A 42 0.71 19.57 22.91
CA THR A 42 1.89 18.68 22.78
C THR A 42 1.68 17.17 22.95
N ALA A 43 0.65 16.61 22.31
CA ALA A 43 0.85 15.34 21.61
C ALA A 43 1.33 15.66 20.19
N CYS A 44 2.62 15.94 20.04
CA CYS A 44 3.26 15.77 18.73
C CYS A 44 3.27 14.27 18.47
N ASN A 45 2.26 13.75 17.76
CA ASN A 45 2.29 12.41 17.19
C ASN A 45 3.40 12.39 16.13
N PHE A 46 4.65 12.26 16.57
CA PHE A 46 5.77 12.00 15.69
C PHE A 46 5.63 10.54 15.24
N ARG A 47 4.88 10.32 14.16
CA ARG A 47 4.99 9.09 13.41
C ARG A 47 6.33 9.16 12.69
N GLU A 48 7.20 8.20 12.95
CA GLU A 48 8.35 7.93 12.09
C GLU A 48 7.80 7.43 10.75
N ASP A 49 7.38 8.36 9.91
CA ASP A 49 6.93 8.04 8.57
C ASP A 49 8.14 7.57 7.78
N LYS A 50 8.07 6.36 7.21
CA LYS A 50 9.08 5.79 6.30
C LYS A 50 9.08 6.49 4.93
N VAL A 51 8.89 7.79 4.90
CA VAL A 51 9.02 8.60 3.70
C VAL A 51 9.99 9.70 4.04
N LYS A 52 11.16 9.68 3.38
CA LYS A 52 12.13 10.75 3.56
C LYS A 52 11.53 12.02 2.98
N ALA A 53 11.37 13.05 3.81
CA ALA A 53 10.90 14.35 3.36
C ALA A 53 11.89 14.93 2.34
N ASP A 54 11.43 15.16 1.11
CA ASP A 54 12.18 15.91 0.12
C ASP A 54 12.00 17.41 0.37
N ALA A 55 13.03 18.21 0.07
CA ALA A 55 13.01 19.67 0.28
C ALA A 55 12.06 20.41 -0.68
N THR A 56 11.48 19.73 -1.68
CA THR A 56 10.50 20.29 -2.62
C THR A 56 9.62 19.17 -3.20
N PRO A 57 8.28 19.29 -3.17
CA PRO A 57 7.40 18.32 -3.82
C PRO A 57 7.65 18.30 -5.33
N ALA A 58 7.87 17.12 -5.90
CA ALA A 58 7.94 16.96 -7.33
C ALA A 58 6.54 17.17 -7.95
N VAL A 59 6.46 18.00 -8.99
CA VAL A 59 5.23 18.11 -9.80
C VAL A 59 5.17 16.90 -10.71
N ILE A 60 4.17 16.05 -10.50
CA ILE A 60 3.94 14.86 -11.33
C ILE A 60 2.93 15.21 -12.40
N THR A 61 3.29 14.97 -13.66
CA THR A 61 2.44 15.24 -14.82
C THR A 61 1.99 13.93 -15.46
N ALA A 62 0.96 13.97 -16.31
CA ALA A 62 0.52 12.79 -17.03
C ALA A 62 1.63 12.14 -17.88
N THR A 63 2.58 12.93 -18.38
CA THR A 63 3.74 12.41 -19.12
C THR A 63 4.74 11.66 -18.23
N ASP A 64 4.72 11.87 -16.91
CA ASP A 64 5.53 11.11 -15.96
C ASP A 64 4.93 9.74 -15.63
N LEU A 65 3.63 9.55 -15.86
CA LEU A 65 2.89 8.33 -15.52
C LEU A 65 3.01 7.29 -16.63
N HIS A 66 4.22 6.76 -16.82
CA HIS A 66 4.49 5.62 -17.69
C HIS A 66 5.54 4.72 -17.03
N TYR A 67 5.54 3.43 -17.38
CA TYR A 67 6.31 2.43 -16.66
C TYR A 67 7.80 2.72 -16.68
N GLN A 68 8.35 3.22 -17.79
CA GLN A 68 9.79 3.50 -17.87
C GLN A 68 10.24 4.49 -16.78
N ASN A 69 9.51 5.59 -16.59
CA ASN A 69 9.84 6.58 -15.56
C ASN A 69 9.70 6.01 -14.13
N VAL A 70 8.68 5.18 -13.90
CA VAL A 70 8.45 4.51 -12.60
C VAL A 70 9.51 3.45 -12.34
N ASN A 71 9.91 2.71 -13.37
CA ASN A 71 10.97 1.72 -13.26
C ASN A 71 12.29 2.37 -12.87
N ASP A 72 12.67 3.43 -13.57
CA ASP A 72 13.95 4.10 -13.40
C ASP A 72 14.03 4.84 -12.06
N LYS A 73 12.93 5.47 -11.63
CA LYS A 73 12.90 6.28 -10.40
C LYS A 73 12.44 5.52 -9.16
N VAL A 74 11.78 4.37 -9.31
CA VAL A 74 11.17 3.64 -8.18
C VAL A 74 11.57 2.16 -8.16
N ILE A 75 11.15 1.37 -9.15
CA ILE A 75 11.25 -0.09 -9.09
C ILE A 75 12.71 -0.54 -9.04
N ALA A 76 13.54 -0.07 -9.98
CA ALA A 76 14.94 -0.43 -10.04
C ALA A 76 15.74 -0.03 -8.79
N PRO A 77 15.69 1.22 -8.29
CA PRO A 77 16.49 1.63 -7.14
C PRO A 77 15.99 1.10 -5.79
N TYR A 78 14.69 0.86 -5.61
CA TYR A 78 14.12 0.56 -4.29
C TYR A 78 13.49 -0.83 -4.15
N CYS A 79 13.11 -1.48 -5.26
CA CYS A 79 12.41 -2.78 -5.21
C CYS A 79 13.31 -3.95 -5.63
N LEU A 80 14.09 -3.78 -6.71
CA LEU A 80 14.89 -4.88 -7.29
C LEU A 80 16.04 -5.37 -6.40
N GLY A 81 16.41 -4.62 -5.37
CA GLY A 81 17.35 -5.07 -4.35
C GLY A 81 16.92 -6.36 -3.62
N CYS A 82 15.62 -6.63 -3.54
CA CYS A 82 15.08 -7.85 -2.93
C CYS A 82 14.12 -8.62 -3.85
N HIS A 83 13.58 -7.98 -4.89
CA HIS A 83 12.55 -8.53 -5.78
C HIS A 83 13.06 -8.83 -7.19
N ALA A 84 14.34 -9.15 -7.33
CA ALA A 84 14.94 -9.56 -8.61
C ALA A 84 15.56 -10.96 -8.51
N ALA A 85 15.56 -11.73 -9.60
CA ALA A 85 16.25 -13.00 -9.63
C ALA A 85 17.75 -12.83 -9.39
N ALA A 86 18.34 -11.74 -9.91
CA ALA A 86 19.74 -11.39 -9.71
C ALA A 86 20.14 -11.19 -8.23
N THR A 87 19.18 -10.87 -7.36
CA THR A 87 19.39 -10.64 -5.91
C THR A 87 18.85 -11.78 -5.06
N SER A 88 18.78 -13.00 -5.63
CA SER A 88 18.21 -14.21 -5.01
C SER A 88 16.73 -14.12 -4.67
N ASN A 89 16.04 -13.06 -5.10
CA ASN A 89 14.63 -12.81 -4.84
C ASN A 89 14.25 -13.03 -3.36
N SER A 90 14.97 -12.39 -2.43
CA SER A 90 14.72 -12.51 -0.99
C SER A 90 13.31 -12.06 -0.57
N GLY A 91 12.65 -11.23 -1.40
CA GLY A 91 11.27 -10.80 -1.23
C GLY A 91 10.21 -11.80 -1.75
N GLY A 92 10.60 -12.92 -2.35
CA GLY A 92 9.70 -14.02 -2.74
C GLY A 92 8.83 -13.76 -3.98
N ILE A 93 8.92 -12.58 -4.60
CA ILE A 93 8.22 -12.21 -5.84
C ILE A 93 9.16 -11.45 -6.77
N ASN A 94 9.06 -11.70 -8.07
CA ASN A 94 9.91 -11.08 -9.08
C ASN A 94 9.21 -9.84 -9.69
N LEU A 95 9.91 -8.70 -9.73
CA LEU A 95 9.44 -7.42 -10.26
C LEU A 95 10.29 -6.90 -11.44
N GLU A 96 11.08 -7.76 -12.10
CA GLU A 96 12.03 -7.37 -13.16
C GLU A 96 11.36 -6.99 -14.50
N THR A 97 10.06 -7.24 -14.65
CA THR A 97 9.34 -6.98 -15.91
C THR A 97 8.05 -6.21 -15.65
N TYR A 98 7.65 -5.37 -16.61
CA TYR A 98 6.38 -4.66 -16.57
C TYR A 98 5.20 -5.60 -16.28
N ALA A 99 5.08 -6.70 -17.01
CA ALA A 99 3.98 -7.65 -16.85
C ALA A 99 3.90 -8.23 -15.43
N ALA A 100 5.06 -8.48 -14.79
CA ALA A 100 5.08 -8.94 -13.41
C ALA A 100 4.68 -7.83 -12.43
N VAL A 101 5.16 -6.61 -12.62
CA VAL A 101 4.80 -5.44 -11.81
C VAL A 101 3.31 -5.13 -11.92
N GLU A 102 2.76 -5.11 -13.13
CA GLU A 102 1.33 -4.92 -13.41
C GLU A 102 0.47 -5.99 -12.75
N ALA A 103 0.83 -7.27 -12.90
CA ALA A 103 0.12 -8.38 -12.27
C ALA A 103 0.12 -8.31 -10.73
N LEU A 104 1.15 -7.69 -10.14
CA LEU A 104 1.34 -7.52 -8.70
C LEU A 104 0.95 -6.13 -8.19
N ALA A 105 0.41 -5.24 -9.03
CA ALA A 105 0.05 -3.88 -8.67
C ALA A 105 -0.84 -3.78 -7.41
N PRO A 106 -1.87 -4.65 -7.19
CA PRO A 106 -2.65 -4.63 -5.95
C PRO A 106 -1.83 -4.97 -4.69
N GLN A 107 -0.83 -5.84 -4.82
CA GLN A 107 0.07 -6.18 -3.70
C GLN A 107 1.05 -5.04 -3.42
N ILE A 108 1.54 -4.38 -4.48
CA ILE A 108 2.41 -3.20 -4.35
C ILE A 108 1.63 -2.06 -3.67
N GLN A 109 0.40 -1.77 -4.11
CA GLN A 109 -0.48 -0.80 -3.48
C GLN A 109 -0.68 -1.09 -1.99
N SER A 110 -1.12 -2.30 -1.66
CA SER A 110 -1.41 -2.65 -0.27
C SER A 110 -0.17 -2.62 0.65
N SER A 111 1.00 -3.06 0.17
CA SER A 111 2.20 -3.19 1.01
C SER A 111 3.07 -1.91 1.05
N ALA A 112 3.32 -1.28 -0.09
CA ALA A 112 4.20 -0.12 -0.19
C ALA A 112 3.45 1.20 0.05
N ILE A 113 2.20 1.31 -0.43
CA ILE A 113 1.44 2.57 -0.34
C ILE A 113 0.58 2.60 0.93
N ASP A 114 -0.30 1.61 1.10
CA ASP A 114 -1.32 1.63 2.17
C ASP A 114 -0.72 1.24 3.52
N ALA A 115 -0.03 0.10 3.60
CA ALA A 115 0.53 -0.42 4.85
C ALA A 115 1.92 0.12 5.19
N ARG A 116 2.67 0.64 4.19
CA ARG A 116 4.06 1.11 4.34
C ARG A 116 4.98 0.09 5.00
N THR A 117 4.73 -1.19 4.75
CA THR A 117 5.54 -2.31 5.26
C THR A 117 6.71 -2.61 4.35
N MET A 118 6.63 -2.21 3.08
CA MET A 118 7.73 -2.23 2.13
C MET A 118 8.25 -0.81 1.85
N PRO A 119 9.58 -0.63 1.77
CA PRO A 119 10.63 -1.62 1.99
C PRO A 119 10.83 -1.95 3.48
N PRO A 120 11.52 -3.07 3.82
CA PRO A 120 11.83 -3.41 5.20
C PRO A 120 12.74 -2.36 5.85
N ALA A 121 12.75 -2.29 7.18
CA ALA A 121 13.40 -1.20 7.92
C ALA A 121 14.92 -1.08 7.69
N ASN A 122 15.57 -2.17 7.29
CA ASN A 122 17.00 -2.22 6.98
C ASN A 122 17.33 -1.93 5.51
N ALA A 123 16.33 -1.59 4.68
CA ALA A 123 16.50 -1.27 3.27
C ALA A 123 16.34 0.23 3.00
N ALA A 124 16.77 0.66 1.81
CA ALA A 124 16.66 2.05 1.38
C ALA A 124 15.19 2.48 1.36
N THR A 125 14.88 3.53 2.13
CA THR A 125 13.53 4.10 2.21
C THR A 125 13.19 4.88 0.94
N LEU A 126 11.94 4.79 0.46
CA LEU A 126 11.50 5.60 -0.68
C LEU A 126 11.47 7.09 -0.29
N PRO A 127 12.09 7.98 -1.09
CA PRO A 127 11.88 9.41 -0.95
C PRO A 127 10.43 9.77 -1.30
N SER A 128 9.94 10.90 -0.79
CA SER A 128 8.56 11.34 -1.03
C SER A 128 8.20 11.44 -2.51
N SER A 129 9.11 11.92 -3.35
CA SER A 129 8.94 12.01 -4.79
C SER A 129 8.73 10.65 -5.47
N ALA A 130 9.50 9.63 -5.09
CA ALA A 130 9.34 8.27 -5.61
C ALA A 130 8.04 7.62 -5.10
N TYR A 131 7.68 7.86 -3.84
CA TYR A 131 6.43 7.39 -3.25
C TYR A 131 5.20 7.95 -3.97
N GLU A 132 5.14 9.28 -4.18
CA GLU A 132 4.02 9.90 -4.88
C GLU A 132 3.98 9.47 -6.36
N LEU A 133 5.13 9.33 -7.03
CA LEU A 133 5.17 8.82 -8.41
C LEU A 133 4.60 7.40 -8.52
N LEU A 134 4.98 6.50 -7.61
CA LEU A 134 4.45 5.14 -7.58
C LEU A 134 2.94 5.15 -7.33
N LYS A 135 2.48 5.94 -6.35
CA LYS A 135 1.08 6.05 -5.97
C LYS A 135 0.21 6.59 -7.11
N GLU A 136 0.62 7.69 -7.75
CA GLU A 136 -0.13 8.27 -8.87
C GLU A 136 -0.13 7.35 -10.10
N TRP A 137 0.97 6.65 -10.37
CA TRP A 137 1.03 5.67 -11.47
C TRP A 137 0.14 4.46 -11.23
N LEU A 138 0.10 3.92 -10.00
CA LEU A 138 -0.83 2.86 -9.62
C LEU A 138 -2.29 3.33 -9.74
N ALA A 139 -2.59 4.56 -9.30
CA ALA A 139 -3.92 5.16 -9.41
C ALA A 139 -4.36 5.38 -10.87
N ALA A 140 -3.41 5.63 -11.77
CA ALA A 140 -3.65 5.75 -13.22
C ALA A 140 -3.88 4.40 -13.93
N GLY A 141 -3.83 3.27 -13.22
CA GLY A 141 -4.03 1.94 -13.80
C GLY A 141 -2.78 1.37 -14.46
N THR A 142 -1.60 1.68 -13.90
CA THR A 142 -0.29 1.15 -14.32
C THR A 142 0.01 1.29 -15.81
N PRO A 143 -0.14 2.47 -16.43
CA PRO A 143 0.18 2.66 -17.85
C PRO A 143 1.64 2.30 -18.17
N GLN A 144 1.84 1.60 -19.29
CA GLN A 144 3.17 1.23 -19.78
C GLN A 144 3.92 2.43 -20.40
#